data_AF-A0A950C1L4-F1
#
_entry.id   AF-A0A950C1L4-F1
#
_cell.length_a   1.000
_cell.length_b   1.000
_cell.length_c   1.000
_cell.angle_alpha   90.00
_cell.angle_beta   90.00
_cell.angle_gamma   90.00
#
_symmetry.space_group_name_H-M   'P 1'
#
loop_
_entity.id
_entity.type
_entity.pdbx_description
1 polymer ?
#
loop_
_entity_poly.entity_id
_entity_poly.type
_entity_poly.pdbx_seq_one_letter_code
_entity_poly.pdbx_strand_id
1 'polypeptide(L)'
;MALVVAACASQHLPAGLPTENPGGIARKYQIKRAGTLEVAPLYFEGLRLFDISAPASRDPNAYPPVAARIDVIKDHLDDVVPPPTGISDLFQPPPTRYDPSTFEVKIGGHNGYLTLSASDRSGAPTVPILTLTEQDAKYNGTTTAELAQQWATTLESVLKEALSQRHPASAGDIIKAILLALAAVTLVSLLLLALKAIVRRQRQAIED
;
A
#
# COMPACT_ATOMS: atom_id res chain seq x y z
N MET A 1 -6.19 -6.47 -52.90
CA MET A 1 -5.12 -7.11 -52.10
C MET A 1 -4.29 -6.01 -51.47
N ALA A 2 -4.48 -5.75 -50.17
CA ALA A 2 -3.68 -4.79 -49.41
C ALA A 2 -2.81 -5.57 -48.43
N LEU A 3 -1.49 -5.37 -48.50
CA LEU A 3 -0.49 -6.02 -47.66
C LEU A 3 -0.39 -5.21 -46.36
N VAL A 4 -0.78 -5.80 -45.23
CA VAL A 4 -0.57 -5.21 -43.90
C VAL A 4 0.77 -5.71 -43.38
N VAL A 5 1.75 -4.82 -43.27
CA VAL A 5 3.05 -5.10 -42.66
C VAL A 5 2.90 -4.94 -41.14
N ALA A 6 3.07 -6.04 -40.42
CA ALA A 6 3.10 -6.06 -38.96
C ALA A 6 4.46 -5.55 -38.46
N ALA A 7 4.46 -4.42 -37.75
CA ALA A 7 5.63 -3.94 -37.03
C ALA A 7 5.73 -4.64 -35.68
N CYS A 8 6.74 -5.50 -35.49
CA CYS A 8 7.08 -6.05 -34.19
C CYS A 8 7.68 -4.93 -33.32
N ALA A 9 6.96 -4.52 -32.28
CA ALA A 9 7.50 -3.66 -31.24
C ALA A 9 8.55 -4.44 -30.43
N SER A 10 9.78 -3.93 -30.39
CA SER A 10 10.87 -4.45 -29.56
C SER A 10 10.56 -4.17 -28.09
N GLN A 11 10.26 -5.21 -27.31
CA GLN A 11 10.14 -5.09 -25.86
C GLN A 11 11.51 -4.71 -25.27
N HIS A 12 11.58 -3.55 -24.63
CA HIS A 12 12.73 -3.12 -23.86
C HIS A 12 12.87 -4.05 -22.65
N LEU A 13 13.96 -4.83 -22.60
CA LEU A 13 14.35 -5.53 -21.38
C LEU A 13 14.63 -4.49 -20.28
N PRO A 14 14.16 -4.69 -19.03
CA PRO A 14 14.47 -3.79 -17.94
C PRO A 14 15.99 -3.72 -17.72
N ALA A 15 16.50 -2.48 -17.73
CA ALA A 15 17.92 -2.19 -17.57
C ALA A 15 18.37 -2.40 -16.12
N GLY A 16 19.37 -3.26 -15.93
CA GLY A 16 20.15 -3.38 -14.70
C GLY A 16 19.70 -4.50 -13.77
N LEU A 17 20.39 -5.65 -13.84
CA LEU A 17 20.40 -6.57 -12.69
C LEU A 17 21.05 -5.83 -11.51
N PRO A 18 20.47 -5.87 -10.30
CA PRO A 18 21.06 -5.22 -9.14
C PRO A 18 22.45 -5.84 -8.86
N THR A 19 23.49 -5.02 -8.88
CA THR A 19 24.88 -5.41 -8.54
C THR A 19 25.11 -5.48 -7.03
N GLU A 20 24.06 -5.64 -6.23
CA GLU A 20 24.16 -5.74 -4.78
C GLU A 20 24.80 -7.08 -4.39
N ASN A 21 25.80 -7.03 -3.50
CA ASN A 21 26.43 -8.24 -2.96
C ASN A 21 25.36 -9.09 -2.22
N PRO A 22 25.28 -10.42 -2.46
CA PRO A 22 24.34 -11.33 -1.80
C PRO A 22 24.23 -11.17 -0.28
N GLY A 23 25.36 -10.89 0.40
CA GLY A 23 25.37 -10.66 1.85
C GLY A 23 24.62 -9.39 2.29
N GLY A 24 24.59 -8.37 1.44
CA GLY A 24 23.79 -7.16 1.64
C GLY A 24 22.30 -7.42 1.44
N ILE A 25 21.95 -8.19 0.40
CA ILE A 25 20.57 -8.58 0.10
C ILE A 25 19.97 -9.41 1.24
N ALA A 26 20.71 -10.40 1.75
CA ALA A 26 20.25 -11.22 2.87
C ALA A 26 19.91 -10.40 4.12
N ARG A 27 20.67 -9.34 4.40
CA ARG A 27 20.36 -8.42 5.52
C ARG A 27 19.16 -7.52 5.20
N LYS A 28 19.11 -6.95 3.99
CA LYS A 28 18.03 -6.06 3.54
C LYS A 28 16.65 -6.73 3.66
N TYR A 29 16.53 -7.97 3.22
CA TYR A 29 15.28 -8.75 3.27
C TYR A 29 15.15 -9.60 4.54
N GLN A 30 16.09 -9.51 5.49
CA GLN A 30 16.10 -10.30 6.72
C GLN A 30 15.96 -11.82 6.45
N ILE A 31 16.66 -12.31 5.43
CA ILE A 31 16.56 -13.69 4.96
C ILE A 31 17.14 -14.64 6.01
N LYS A 32 16.33 -15.63 6.38
CA LYS A 32 16.71 -16.74 7.25
C LYS A 32 16.69 -18.04 6.46
N ARG A 33 17.67 -18.92 6.71
CA ARG A 33 17.71 -20.25 6.10
C ARG A 33 17.10 -21.27 7.06
N ALA A 34 16.07 -21.98 6.59
CA ALA A 34 15.38 -23.05 7.30
C ALA A 34 15.51 -24.36 6.49
N GLY A 35 16.58 -25.11 6.74
CA GLY A 35 16.90 -26.31 5.96
C GLY A 35 17.21 -25.98 4.51
N THR A 36 16.38 -26.48 3.58
CA THR A 36 16.48 -26.23 2.13
C THR A 36 15.67 -25.02 1.67
N LEU A 37 15.04 -24.28 2.60
CA LEU A 37 14.25 -23.09 2.31
C LEU A 37 14.97 -21.83 2.78
N GLU A 38 14.78 -20.75 2.03
CA GLU A 38 15.03 -19.39 2.45
C GLU A 38 13.70 -18.72 2.75
N VAL A 39 13.66 -17.99 3.86
CA VAL A 39 12.44 -17.39 4.39
C VAL A 39 12.73 -15.93 4.70
N ALA A 40 11.83 -15.05 4.30
CA ALA A 40 11.94 -13.63 4.58
C ALA A 40 10.56 -13.03 4.90
N PRO A 41 10.49 -12.10 5.87
CA PRO A 41 9.27 -11.37 6.16
C PRO A 41 8.88 -10.44 5.00
N LEU A 42 7.61 -10.47 4.61
CA LEU A 42 7.00 -9.47 3.74
C LEU A 42 6.48 -8.30 4.59
N TYR A 43 6.81 -7.08 4.17
CA TYR A 43 6.35 -5.85 4.78
C TYR A 43 5.60 -5.00 3.76
N PHE A 44 4.57 -4.31 4.23
CA PHE A 44 3.83 -3.29 3.48
C PHE A 44 3.65 -2.07 4.40
N GLU A 45 4.08 -0.89 3.94
CA GLU A 45 4.05 0.36 4.73
C GLU A 45 4.65 0.24 6.15
N GLY A 46 5.69 -0.59 6.31
CA GLY A 46 6.34 -0.86 7.60
C GLY A 46 5.62 -1.89 8.48
N LEU A 47 4.42 -2.33 8.11
CA LEU A 47 3.70 -3.42 8.77
C LEU A 47 4.15 -4.77 8.24
N ARG A 48 4.48 -5.71 9.14
CA ARG A 48 4.79 -7.09 8.76
C ARG A 48 3.49 -7.81 8.39
N LEU A 49 3.42 -8.36 7.19
CA LEU A 49 2.28 -9.12 6.72
C LEU A 49 2.40 -10.61 7.09
N PHE A 50 3.37 -11.31 6.50
CA PHE A 50 3.63 -12.74 6.72
C PHE A 50 5.02 -13.12 6.20
N ASP A 51 5.44 -14.36 6.44
CA ASP A 51 6.71 -14.89 5.97
C ASP A 51 6.56 -15.59 4.62
N ILE A 52 7.33 -15.14 3.63
CA ILE A 52 7.44 -15.76 2.30
C ILE A 52 8.59 -16.75 2.33
N SER A 53 8.40 -17.93 1.75
CA SER A 53 9.47 -18.90 1.58
C SER A 53 9.76 -19.20 0.11
N ALA A 54 11.00 -19.61 -0.16
CA ALA A 54 11.42 -20.09 -1.47
C ALA A 54 12.52 -21.14 -1.31
N PRO A 55 12.77 -21.98 -2.33
CA PRO A 55 13.93 -22.85 -2.33
C PRO A 55 15.23 -22.05 -2.19
N ALA A 56 16.11 -22.48 -1.30
CA ALA A 56 17.42 -21.85 -1.13
C ALA A 56 18.26 -22.02 -2.41
N SER A 57 18.92 -20.95 -2.85
CA SER A 57 19.86 -21.05 -3.96
C SER A 57 21.08 -21.90 -3.57
N ARG A 58 21.54 -22.75 -4.49
CA ARG A 58 22.81 -23.49 -4.34
C ARG A 58 24.01 -22.60 -4.63
N ASP A 59 23.84 -21.61 -5.51
CA ASP A 59 24.86 -20.62 -5.80
C ASP A 59 24.79 -19.50 -4.76
N PRO A 60 25.83 -19.32 -3.91
CA PRO A 60 25.87 -18.28 -2.90
C PRO A 60 25.95 -16.87 -3.50
N ASN A 61 26.31 -16.75 -4.79
CA ASN A 61 26.41 -15.47 -5.48
C ASN A 61 25.13 -15.11 -6.26
N ALA A 62 24.17 -16.03 -6.37
CA ALA A 62 22.91 -15.76 -7.05
C ALA A 62 22.00 -14.86 -6.20
N TYR A 63 21.16 -14.07 -6.87
CA TYR A 63 20.13 -13.30 -6.22
C TYR A 63 19.17 -14.27 -5.49
N PRO A 64 18.92 -14.11 -4.17
CA PRO A 64 18.10 -15.03 -3.42
C PRO A 64 16.68 -15.15 -4.01
N PRO A 65 16.19 -16.36 -4.31
CA PRO A 65 14.85 -16.54 -4.90
C PRO A 65 13.72 -15.96 -4.06
N VAL A 66 13.86 -15.98 -2.73
CA VAL A 66 12.88 -15.39 -1.81
C VAL A 66 12.84 -13.86 -1.94
N ALA A 67 13.99 -13.21 -2.18
CA ALA A 67 14.06 -11.77 -2.39
C ALA A 67 13.37 -11.38 -3.71
N ALA A 68 13.64 -12.10 -4.81
CA ALA A 68 13.00 -11.87 -6.09
C ALA A 68 11.48 -11.97 -6.00
N ARG A 69 10.99 -12.95 -5.24
CA ARG A 69 9.56 -13.13 -5.02
C ARG A 69 8.96 -11.99 -4.21
N ILE A 70 9.65 -11.51 -3.16
CA ILE A 70 9.20 -10.34 -2.39
C ILE A 70 9.15 -9.09 -3.26
N ASP A 71 10.12 -8.88 -4.15
CA ASP A 71 10.15 -7.72 -5.04
C ASP A 71 8.92 -7.70 -5.96
N VAL A 72 8.64 -8.83 -6.63
CA VAL A 72 7.45 -8.96 -7.48
C VAL A 72 6.16 -8.71 -6.69
N ILE A 73 6.06 -9.25 -5.47
CA ILE A 73 4.88 -9.03 -4.62
C ILE A 73 4.76 -7.55 -4.24
N LYS A 74 5.87 -6.88 -3.92
CA LYS A 74 5.87 -5.45 -3.60
C LYS A 74 5.42 -4.59 -4.78
N ASP A 75 5.94 -4.87 -5.97
CA ASP A 75 5.53 -4.17 -7.19
C ASP A 75 4.01 -4.29 -7.40
N HIS A 76 3.45 -5.50 -7.21
CA HIS A 76 2.00 -5.69 -7.28
C HIS A 76 1.23 -5.01 -6.14
N LEU A 77 1.78 -4.94 -4.93
CA LEU A 77 1.14 -4.21 -3.82
C LEU A 77 1.13 -2.70 -4.09
N ASP A 78 2.20 -2.18 -4.67
CA ASP A 78 2.31 -0.78 -5.10
C ASP A 78 1.35 -0.47 -6.25
N ASP A 79 1.05 -1.42 -7.14
CA ASP A 79 0.01 -1.27 -8.16
C ASP A 79 -1.40 -1.16 -7.55
N VAL A 80 -1.66 -1.84 -6.43
CA VAL A 80 -2.94 -1.74 -5.70
C VAL A 80 -3.01 -0.43 -4.93
N VAL A 81 -1.93 -0.07 -4.25
CA VAL A 81 -1.85 1.06 -3.31
C VAL A 81 -0.57 1.88 -3.59
N PRO A 82 -0.59 2.78 -4.60
CA PRO A 82 0.62 3.46 -5.11
C PRO A 82 1.36 4.30 -4.08
N PRO A 83 2.63 4.02 -3.74
CA PRO A 83 3.30 4.72 -2.65
C PRO A 83 3.31 6.24 -2.86
N PRO A 84 3.30 7.05 -1.78
CA PRO A 84 3.41 8.50 -1.90
C PRO A 84 4.74 8.85 -2.58
N THR A 85 4.66 9.56 -3.70
CA THR A 85 5.79 9.98 -4.54
C THR A 85 6.38 11.33 -4.14
N GLY A 86 5.66 12.11 -3.33
CA GLY A 86 6.15 13.41 -2.86
C GLY A 86 5.30 14.05 -1.77
N ILE A 87 5.74 15.23 -1.31
CA ILE A 87 5.05 16.03 -0.28
C ILE A 87 3.66 16.47 -0.76
N SER A 88 3.48 16.64 -2.07
CA SER A 88 2.16 16.90 -2.69
C SER A 88 1.13 15.85 -2.30
N ASP A 89 1.55 14.61 -2.17
CA ASP A 89 0.66 13.46 -1.95
C ASP A 89 0.13 13.43 -0.51
N LEU A 90 0.75 14.18 0.40
CA LEU A 90 0.22 14.41 1.75
C LEU A 90 -1.05 15.26 1.74
N PHE A 91 -1.20 16.12 0.73
CA PHE A 91 -2.35 17.02 0.61
C PHE A 91 -3.33 16.55 -0.48
N GLN A 92 -2.85 15.79 -1.46
CA GLN A 92 -3.63 15.19 -2.53
C GLN A 92 -3.11 13.78 -2.79
N PRO A 93 -3.58 12.77 -2.04
CA PRO A 93 -3.17 11.39 -2.25
C PRO A 93 -3.39 10.98 -3.71
N PRO A 94 -2.48 10.19 -4.29
CA PRO A 94 -2.68 9.68 -5.65
C PRO A 94 -4.01 8.92 -5.72
N PRO A 95 -4.82 9.13 -6.78
CA PRO A 95 -6.10 8.47 -6.90
C PRO A 95 -5.90 6.95 -6.91
N THR A 96 -6.52 6.28 -5.94
CA THR A 96 -6.52 4.81 -5.90
C THR A 96 -7.52 4.29 -6.92
N ARG A 97 -7.16 3.21 -7.62
CA ARG A 97 -8.07 2.57 -8.59
C ARG A 97 -9.18 1.77 -7.92
N TYR A 98 -8.98 1.43 -6.65
CA TYR A 98 -9.86 0.62 -5.84
C TYR A 98 -10.62 1.48 -4.83
N ASP A 99 -11.91 1.21 -4.68
CA ASP A 99 -12.79 1.76 -3.64
C ASP A 99 -12.64 0.91 -2.36
N PRO A 100 -12.24 1.51 -1.23
CA PRO A 100 -12.04 0.78 0.02
C PRO A 100 -13.31 0.07 0.52
N SER A 101 -14.50 0.60 0.23
CA SER A 101 -15.76 0.03 0.74
C SER A 101 -16.08 -1.33 0.10
N THR A 102 -15.67 -1.51 -1.15
CA THR A 102 -16.01 -2.63 -2.03
C THR A 102 -14.80 -3.49 -2.42
N PHE A 103 -13.60 -3.07 -2.02
CA PHE A 103 -12.36 -3.84 -2.12
C PHE A 103 -12.46 -5.20 -1.42
N GLU A 104 -11.96 -6.23 -2.09
CA GLU A 104 -11.87 -7.61 -1.60
C GLU A 104 -10.61 -8.30 -2.17
N VAL A 105 -10.02 -9.21 -1.40
CA VAL A 105 -8.90 -10.05 -1.88
C VAL A 105 -9.45 -11.41 -2.27
N LYS A 106 -9.43 -11.71 -3.58
CA LYS A 106 -9.94 -12.97 -4.12
C LYS A 106 -8.88 -14.05 -4.12
N ILE A 107 -9.27 -15.23 -3.67
CA ILE A 107 -8.52 -16.47 -3.86
C ILE A 107 -8.98 -17.08 -5.18
N GLY A 108 -8.06 -17.13 -6.15
CA GLY A 108 -8.30 -17.70 -7.46
C GLY A 108 -7.21 -18.68 -7.88
N GLY A 109 -7.29 -19.16 -9.11
CA GLY A 109 -6.26 -19.97 -9.73
C GLY A 109 -5.61 -19.23 -10.90
N HIS A 110 -4.29 -19.19 -10.94
CA HIS A 110 -3.53 -18.74 -12.11
C HIS A 110 -2.53 -19.85 -12.47
N ASN A 111 -2.63 -20.38 -13.70
CA ASN A 111 -1.79 -21.48 -14.20
C ASN A 111 -1.73 -22.70 -13.27
N GLY A 112 -2.85 -23.04 -12.60
CA GLY A 112 -2.93 -24.17 -11.68
C GLY A 112 -2.44 -23.90 -10.26
N TYR A 113 -1.96 -22.68 -9.97
CA TYR A 113 -1.53 -22.28 -8.63
C TYR A 113 -2.55 -21.34 -7.97
N LEU A 114 -2.74 -21.49 -6.65
CA LEU A 114 -3.57 -20.57 -5.88
C LEU A 114 -2.94 -19.18 -5.88
N THR A 115 -3.72 -18.18 -6.28
CA THR A 115 -3.26 -16.80 -6.44
C THR A 115 -4.22 -15.86 -5.73
N LEU A 116 -3.68 -14.96 -4.93
CA LEU A 116 -4.42 -13.87 -4.29
C LEU A 116 -4.43 -12.67 -5.24
N SER A 117 -5.60 -12.12 -5.50
CA SER A 117 -5.76 -10.98 -6.41
C SER A 117 -6.58 -9.87 -5.76
N ALA A 118 -6.17 -8.62 -5.96
CA ALA A 118 -6.95 -7.45 -5.63
C ALA A 118 -8.15 -7.35 -6.59
N SER A 119 -9.33 -7.17 -6.05
CA SER A 119 -10.56 -6.98 -6.80
C SER A 119 -11.44 -5.94 -6.13
N ASP A 120 -12.33 -5.36 -6.92
CA ASP A 120 -13.35 -4.43 -6.43
C ASP A 120 -14.59 -4.56 -7.33
N ARG A 121 -15.77 -4.26 -6.75
CA ARG A 121 -17.07 -4.23 -7.43
C ARG A 121 -17.28 -2.96 -8.25
N SER A 122 -16.45 -1.93 -8.09
CA SER A 122 -16.49 -0.67 -8.86
C SER A 122 -16.10 -0.81 -10.34
N GLY A 123 -15.61 -2.00 -10.74
CA GLY A 123 -15.16 -2.28 -12.11
C GLY A 123 -13.65 -2.08 -12.33
N ALA A 124 -12.88 -1.86 -11.27
CA ALA A 124 -11.43 -1.88 -11.32
C ALA A 124 -10.92 -3.25 -11.82
N PRO A 125 -9.83 -3.30 -12.63
CA PRO A 125 -9.27 -4.56 -13.10
C PRO A 125 -8.78 -5.40 -11.91
N THR A 126 -9.01 -6.71 -12.00
CA THR A 126 -8.46 -7.66 -11.04
C THR A 126 -6.95 -7.79 -11.26
N VAL A 127 -6.15 -7.51 -10.22
CA VAL A 127 -4.68 -7.54 -10.28
C VAL A 127 -4.16 -8.68 -9.40
N PRO A 128 -3.35 -9.60 -9.93
CA PRO A 128 -2.72 -10.63 -9.10
C PRO A 128 -1.72 -9.98 -8.14
N ILE A 129 -1.81 -10.28 -6.86
CA ILE A 129 -0.87 -9.79 -5.83
C ILE A 129 0.25 -10.81 -5.67
N LEU A 130 -0.12 -12.05 -5.32
CA LEU A 130 0.87 -13.11 -5.10
C LEU A 130 0.29 -14.49 -5.43
N THR A 131 1.17 -15.38 -5.85
CA THR A 131 0.88 -16.80 -6.02
C THR A 131 1.44 -17.57 -4.82
N LEU A 132 0.62 -18.42 -4.20
CA LEU A 132 1.02 -19.28 -3.10
C LEU A 132 1.76 -20.50 -3.61
N THR A 133 2.76 -20.93 -2.86
CA THR A 133 3.57 -22.11 -3.19
C THR A 133 3.46 -23.17 -2.10
N GLU A 134 3.78 -24.41 -2.44
CA GLU A 134 3.84 -25.50 -1.47
C GLU A 134 4.90 -25.25 -0.39
N GLN A 135 5.97 -24.52 -0.73
CA GLN A 135 7.01 -24.14 0.21
C GLN A 135 6.47 -23.22 1.30
N ASP A 136 5.55 -22.31 0.98
CA ASP A 136 4.94 -21.43 1.98
C ASP A 136 4.08 -22.26 2.93
N ALA A 137 3.24 -23.13 2.39
CA ALA A 137 2.39 -24.04 3.16
C ALA A 137 3.22 -24.94 4.08
N LYS A 138 4.29 -25.54 3.56
CA LYS A 138 5.22 -26.38 4.31
C LYS A 138 5.92 -25.63 5.44
N TYR A 139 6.39 -24.40 5.20
CA TYR A 139 7.04 -23.60 6.23
C TYR A 139 6.04 -23.20 7.35
N ASN A 140 4.80 -22.88 6.97
CA ASN A 140 3.74 -22.50 7.91
C ASN A 140 3.02 -23.70 8.55
N GLY A 141 3.37 -24.94 8.18
CA GLY A 141 2.80 -26.16 8.76
C GLY A 141 1.31 -26.36 8.46
N THR A 142 0.83 -25.88 7.31
CA THR A 142 -0.59 -25.86 6.92
C THR A 142 -0.75 -26.22 5.44
N THR A 143 -1.98 -26.30 4.93
CA THR A 143 -2.23 -26.49 3.50
C THR A 143 -2.19 -25.16 2.74
N THR A 144 -1.98 -25.21 1.42
CA THR A 144 -2.00 -23.99 0.58
C THR A 144 -3.36 -23.29 0.59
N ALA A 145 -4.46 -24.04 0.71
CA ALA A 145 -5.81 -23.49 0.78
C ALA A 145 -6.07 -22.74 2.10
N GLU A 146 -5.69 -23.33 3.23
CA GLU A 146 -5.77 -22.67 4.54
C GLU A 146 -4.88 -21.43 4.61
N LEU A 147 -3.65 -21.53 4.09
CA LEU A 147 -2.73 -20.40 4.02
C LEU A 147 -3.27 -19.27 3.13
N ALA A 148 -3.88 -19.61 1.99
CA ALA A 148 -4.52 -18.63 1.11
C ALA A 148 -5.61 -17.85 1.84
N GLN A 149 -6.44 -18.54 2.64
CA GLN A 149 -7.49 -17.88 3.42
C GLN A 149 -6.92 -16.93 4.48
N GLN A 150 -5.90 -17.36 5.22
CA GLN A 150 -5.25 -16.55 6.24
C GLN A 150 -4.58 -15.30 5.64
N TRP A 151 -3.82 -15.48 4.55
CA TRP A 151 -3.13 -14.39 3.87
C TRP A 151 -4.09 -13.45 3.16
N ALA A 152 -5.16 -13.97 2.53
CA ALA A 152 -6.21 -13.13 1.93
C ALA A 152 -6.86 -12.23 2.97
N THR A 153 -7.21 -12.79 4.14
CA THR A 153 -7.84 -12.02 5.23
C THR A 153 -6.92 -10.92 5.74
N THR A 154 -5.62 -11.23 5.91
CA THR A 154 -4.61 -10.27 6.36
C THR A 154 -4.39 -9.17 5.34
N LEU A 155 -4.22 -9.52 4.06
CA LEU A 155 -4.04 -8.57 2.97
C LEU A 155 -5.27 -7.68 2.79
N GLU A 156 -6.47 -8.27 2.84
CA GLU A 156 -7.71 -7.50 2.67
C GLU A 156 -7.84 -6.43 3.74
N SER A 157 -7.63 -6.80 5.01
CA SER A 157 -7.67 -5.86 6.13
C SER A 157 -6.66 -4.72 5.96
N VAL A 158 -5.40 -5.05 5.70
CA VAL A 158 -4.32 -4.05 5.60
C VAL A 158 -4.50 -3.14 4.39
N LEU A 159 -4.81 -3.71 3.21
CA LEU A 159 -4.97 -2.93 1.99
C LEU A 159 -6.23 -2.08 2.02
N LYS A 160 -7.33 -2.58 2.60
CA LYS A 160 -8.56 -1.80 2.77
C LYS A 160 -8.33 -0.59 3.68
N GLU A 161 -7.57 -0.77 4.76
CA GLU A 161 -7.17 0.33 5.64
C GLU A 161 -6.29 1.35 4.90
N ALA A 162 -5.26 0.88 4.20
CA ALA A 162 -4.37 1.75 3.43
C ALA A 162 -5.11 2.53 2.31
N LEU A 163 -6.05 1.89 1.62
CA LEU A 163 -6.94 2.52 0.65
C LEU A 163 -7.86 3.57 1.31
N SER A 164 -8.40 3.25 2.49
CA SER A 164 -9.30 4.16 3.23
C SER A 164 -8.60 5.44 3.67
N GLN A 165 -7.34 5.33 4.08
CA GLN A 165 -6.50 6.48 4.45
C GLN A 165 -6.19 7.40 3.26
N ARG A 166 -6.24 6.87 2.03
CA ARG A 166 -5.93 7.60 0.80
C ARG A 166 -7.17 8.11 0.07
N HIS A 167 -8.37 7.71 0.50
CA HIS A 167 -9.60 8.14 -0.14
C HIS A 167 -9.97 9.59 0.25
N PRO A 168 -10.17 10.51 -0.71
CA PRO A 168 -10.36 11.93 -0.44
C PRO A 168 -11.67 12.26 0.28
N ALA A 169 -12.66 11.34 0.27
CA ALA A 169 -13.92 11.53 0.98
C ALA A 169 -13.71 11.76 2.50
N SER A 170 -12.65 11.20 3.08
CA SER A 170 -12.30 11.36 4.50
C SER A 170 -11.71 12.74 4.83
N ALA A 171 -11.06 13.40 3.86
CA ALA A 171 -10.38 14.68 4.07
C ALA A 171 -11.33 15.88 4.04
N GLY A 172 -12.37 15.82 3.21
CA GLY A 172 -13.32 16.93 3.03
C GLY A 172 -14.05 17.30 4.32
N ASP A 173 -14.47 16.31 5.10
CA ASP A 173 -15.24 16.54 6.32
C ASP A 173 -14.37 17.06 7.47
N ILE A 174 -13.12 16.60 7.57
CA ILE A 174 -12.15 17.10 8.55
C ILE A 174 -11.78 18.55 8.24
N ILE A 175 -11.50 18.89 6.97
CA ILE A 175 -11.16 20.25 6.55
C ILE A 175 -12.34 21.21 6.81
N LYS A 176 -13.58 20.78 6.51
CA LYS A 176 -14.78 21.57 6.84
C LYS A 176 -14.92 21.80 8.34
N ALA A 177 -14.70 20.78 9.16
CA ALA A 177 -14.77 20.90 10.61
C ALA A 177 -13.71 21.86 11.16
N ILE A 178 -12.47 21.80 10.65
CA ILE A 178 -11.38 22.70 11.03
C ILE A 178 -11.72 24.15 10.62
N LEU A 179 -12.18 24.37 9.40
CA LEU A 179 -12.56 25.71 8.91
C LEU A 179 -13.72 26.30 9.73
N LEU A 180 -14.73 25.49 10.07
CA LEU A 180 -15.83 25.91 10.94
C LEU A 180 -15.34 26.27 12.34
N ALA A 181 -14.47 25.45 12.94
CA ALA A 181 -13.89 25.72 14.24
C ALA A 181 -13.05 27.02 14.22
N LEU A 182 -12.22 27.23 13.19
CA LEU A 182 -11.41 28.43 13.04
C LEU A 182 -12.27 29.68 12.89
N ALA A 183 -13.34 29.60 12.08
CA ALA A 183 -14.30 30.68 11.90
C ALA A 183 -15.00 31.03 13.23
N ALA A 184 -15.43 30.03 14.00
CA ALA A 184 -16.06 30.23 15.30
C ALA A 184 -15.12 30.91 16.31
N VAL A 185 -13.86 30.46 16.41
CA VAL A 185 -12.85 31.06 17.31
C VAL A 185 -12.55 32.51 16.92
N THR A 186 -12.45 32.79 15.62
CA THR A 186 -12.22 34.14 15.10
C THR A 186 -13.39 35.07 15.42
N LEU A 187 -14.63 34.58 15.24
CA LEU A 187 -15.85 35.33 15.54
C LEU A 187 -15.96 35.68 17.03
N VAL A 188 -15.71 34.71 17.91
CA VAL A 188 -15.72 34.91 19.37
C VAL A 188 -14.65 35.93 19.77
N SER A 189 -13.45 35.85 19.19
CA SER A 189 -12.36 36.80 19.46
C SER A 189 -12.73 38.23 19.06
N LEU A 190 -13.34 38.41 17.89
CA LEU A 190 -13.84 39.72 17.43
C LEU A 190 -14.96 40.26 18.33
N LEU A 191 -15.89 39.40 18.76
CA LEU A 191 -16.98 39.79 19.66
C LEU A 191 -16.44 40.28 21.01
N LEU A 192 -15.47 39.58 21.59
CA LEU A 192 -14.83 39.98 22.84
C LEU A 192 -14.07 41.30 22.71
N LEU A 193 -13.41 41.54 21.57
CA LEU A 193 -12.75 42.82 21.29
C LEU A 193 -13.77 43.97 21.17
N ALA A 194 -14.89 43.75 20.47
CA ALA A 194 -15.96 44.74 20.33
C ALA A 194 -16.58 45.09 21.69
N LEU A 195 -16.88 44.09 22.53
CA LEU A 195 -17.39 44.29 23.88
C LEU A 195 -16.42 45.09 24.74
N LYS A 196 -15.12 44.76 24.71
CA LYS A 196 -14.09 45.53 25.42
C LYS A 196 -14.01 46.99 24.93
N ALA A 197 -14.16 47.23 23.63
CA ALA A 197 -14.15 48.59 23.08
C ALA A 197 -15.36 49.41 23.54
N ILE A 198 -16.55 48.81 23.58
CA ILE A 198 -17.79 49.47 24.06
C ILE A 198 -17.68 49.83 25.54
N VAL A 199 -17.24 48.89 26.39
CA VAL A 199 -17.07 49.12 27.83
C VAL A 199 -16.05 50.23 28.11
N ARG A 200 -14.96 50.29 27.34
CA ARG A 200 -13.97 51.38 27.45
C ARG A 200 -14.56 52.75 27.12
N ARG A 201 -15.38 52.85 26.06
CA ARG A 201 -16.05 54.11 25.69
C ARG A 201 -17.04 54.56 26.77
N GLN A 202 -17.77 53.64 27.38
CA GLN A 202 -18.71 53.98 28.47
C GLN A 202 -17.99 54.47 29.73
N ARG A 203 -16.83 53.91 30.07
CA ARG A 203 -16.04 54.40 31.22
C ARG A 203 -15.53 55.83 30.99
N GLN A 204 -15.05 56.14 29.78
CA GLN A 204 -14.57 57.49 29.46
C GLN A 204 -15.69 58.54 29.53
N ALA A 205 -16.93 58.19 29.16
CA ALA A 205 -18.07 59.10 29.24
C ALA A 205 -18.64 59.33 30.65
N ILE A 206 -18.13 58.63 31.68
CA ILE A 206 -18.56 58.77 33.08
C ILE A 206 -17.50 59.54 33.90
N GLU A 207 -16.26 59.63 33.41
CA GLU A 207 -15.15 60.36 34.08
C GLU A 207 -15.01 61.82 33.61
N ASP A 208 -15.76 62.24 32.59
CA ASP A 208 -15.93 63.63 32.14
C ASP A 208 -17.25 64.23 32.65
#